data_AF-A0A7W9FK47-F1
#
_entry.id   AF-A0A7W9FK47-F1
#
_cell.length_a   1.000
_cell.length_b   1.000
_cell.length_c   1.000
_cell.angle_alpha   90.00
_cell.angle_beta   90.00
_cell.angle_gamma   90.00
#
_symmetry.space_group_name_H-M   'P 1'
#
loop_
_entity.id
_entity.type
_entity.pdbx_description
1 polymer ?
#
loop_
_entity_poly.entity_id
_entity_poly.type
_entity_poly.pdbx_seq_one_letter_code
_entity_poly.pdbx_strand_id
1 'polypeptide(L)'
;MTTNTTKKSAAVLGTIALALSLAACGAGGDAGAQPDQSTASASMSASPSASANTSGGMEGGASEDMPMPASTGDPFADARTAAAHMPKTAETLATGFATAADVGGDPSSDAATVRATLTAQLQEHVYLAGMTVATAYATELDSPETELASAALDENSQELAATIEAASDAETSEAFLQLWREHIGYFVDYAAAAKGGDAAAKEQAMADLEGYTQEAGSFFEELTGGELPAGAVTESLHGHVDTLTMAIDGLAAGDPAAYDDLRMAAHHVGEAAATISGGVVTATGMEGDPMDDAATLRAQLTYDLQEHVYLAGIAVFTAYTAQGGTDSEAFTAAAATLDTNSKALAEKIGSLAGEEQGTAFLELWREHIGFFVDYAQARAGGDTEAAEQALMDLDGYRPQAGEFFEEISGGELPAADIAEGLGMHVETLSGAIDSMAEALVP
;
A
#
# COMPACT_ATOMS: atom_id res chain seq x y z
N MET A 1 33.87 -3.80 55.68
CA MET A 1 34.18 -3.06 54.44
C MET A 1 33.01 -3.23 53.51
N THR A 2 32.10 -2.27 53.60
CA THR A 2 30.92 -2.07 52.76
C THR A 2 31.28 -1.11 51.64
N THR A 3 30.89 -1.43 50.40
CA THR A 3 30.30 -0.45 49.47
C THR A 3 29.50 -1.22 48.42
N ASN A 4 28.18 -1.19 48.63
CA ASN A 4 27.16 -1.25 47.58
C ASN A 4 27.31 -0.02 46.69
N THR A 5 27.17 -0.19 45.37
CA THR A 5 26.90 0.93 44.46
C THR A 5 25.68 0.58 43.63
N THR A 6 24.54 1.06 44.13
CA THR A 6 23.28 1.27 43.43
C THR A 6 23.50 2.22 42.25
N LYS A 7 23.15 1.81 41.03
CA LYS A 7 22.81 2.74 39.95
C LYS A 7 21.29 2.86 39.87
N LYS A 8 20.84 4.09 40.00
CA LYS A 8 19.44 4.52 40.04
C LYS A 8 18.82 4.43 38.65
N SER A 9 17.62 3.87 38.61
CA SER A 9 16.63 4.03 37.55
C SER A 9 16.31 5.52 37.34
N ALA A 10 16.23 5.93 36.07
CA ALA A 10 15.45 7.07 35.64
C ALA A 10 14.34 6.52 34.74
N ALA A 11 13.20 6.20 35.35
CA ALA A 11 11.97 5.92 34.63
C ALA A 11 11.43 7.26 34.11
N VAL A 12 11.41 7.44 32.80
CA VAL A 12 10.58 8.47 32.16
C VAL A 12 9.27 7.78 31.80
N LEU A 13 8.29 7.92 32.70
CA LEU A 13 6.88 7.62 32.44
C LEU A 13 6.37 8.68 31.45
N GLY A 14 6.38 8.35 30.17
CA GLY A 14 5.64 9.09 29.14
C GLY A 14 4.24 8.48 29.00
N THR A 15 3.28 9.04 29.72
CA THR A 15 1.86 8.78 29.50
C THR A 15 1.44 9.34 28.13
N ILE A 16 1.22 8.48 27.14
CA ILE A 16 0.46 8.85 25.94
C ILE A 16 -1.01 8.72 26.31
N ALA A 17 -1.66 9.88 26.43
CA ALA A 17 -3.07 9.99 26.68
C ALA A 17 -3.85 9.72 25.39
N LEU A 18 -4.73 8.72 25.44
CA LEU A 18 -5.89 8.58 24.56
C LEU A 18 -6.64 9.92 24.50
N ALA A 19 -6.81 10.47 23.29
CA ALA A 19 -7.76 11.54 23.03
C ALA A 19 -8.63 11.16 21.83
N LEU A 20 -9.73 10.47 22.12
CA LEU A 20 -10.94 10.48 21.31
C LEU A 20 -11.47 11.92 21.21
N SER A 21 -11.76 12.40 20.00
CA SER A 21 -12.86 13.33 19.80
C SER A 21 -13.34 13.32 18.34
N LEU A 22 -14.55 12.76 18.17
CA LEU A 22 -15.48 13.09 17.09
C LEU A 22 -15.68 14.61 16.96
N ALA A 23 -15.84 15.09 15.73
CA ALA A 23 -16.85 16.09 15.38
C ALA A 23 -17.09 16.13 13.86
N ALA A 24 -18.24 15.61 13.45
CA ALA A 24 -18.85 15.86 12.14
C ALA A 24 -19.63 17.19 12.11
N CYS A 25 -19.89 17.64 10.87
CA CYS A 25 -20.93 18.58 10.40
C CYS A 25 -20.65 20.10 10.33
N GLY A 26 -20.75 20.65 9.10
CA GLY A 26 -21.79 21.64 8.80
C GLY A 26 -21.38 23.00 8.19
N ALA A 27 -21.48 23.07 6.85
CA ALA A 27 -21.72 24.19 5.92
C ALA A 27 -21.96 25.65 6.44
N GLY A 28 -21.36 26.62 5.71
CA GLY A 28 -22.05 27.88 5.38
C GLY A 28 -21.21 29.19 5.34
N GLY A 29 -20.87 29.65 4.13
CA GLY A 29 -21.14 31.04 3.68
C GLY A 29 -20.20 32.22 4.01
N ASP A 30 -19.33 32.51 3.03
CA ASP A 30 -18.98 33.83 2.43
C ASP A 30 -18.10 34.90 3.15
N ALA A 31 -17.25 35.48 2.28
CA ALA A 31 -16.59 36.78 2.27
C ALA A 31 -15.35 37.07 3.16
N GLY A 32 -14.18 36.84 2.56
CA GLY A 32 -13.25 37.93 2.25
C GLY A 32 -12.13 38.25 3.24
N ALA A 33 -10.93 37.72 2.98
CA ALA A 33 -9.65 38.44 3.07
C ALA A 33 -8.50 37.50 2.65
N GLN A 34 -7.83 37.83 1.53
CA GLN A 34 -6.53 37.26 1.17
C GLN A 34 -5.47 37.70 2.21
N PRO A 35 -4.53 36.79 2.52
CA PRO A 35 -3.14 37.14 2.25
C PRO A 35 -2.36 36.00 1.57
N ASP A 36 -1.40 36.43 0.74
CA ASP A 36 -0.29 35.74 0.09
C ASP A 36 -0.12 34.23 0.34
N GLN A 37 -0.44 33.45 -0.69
CA GLN A 37 0.07 32.10 -0.88
C GLN A 37 1.46 32.16 -1.51
N SER A 38 2.47 31.85 -0.71
CA SER A 38 3.76 31.35 -1.20
C SER A 38 3.65 29.83 -1.31
N THR A 39 3.03 29.35 -2.39
CA THR A 39 3.02 27.92 -2.75
C THR A 39 4.33 27.59 -3.48
N ALA A 40 5.26 26.99 -2.76
CA ALA A 40 6.36 26.27 -3.39
C ALA A 40 5.81 24.94 -3.91
N SER A 41 5.34 24.95 -5.15
CA SER A 41 5.02 23.73 -5.91
C SER A 41 6.35 23.03 -6.25
N ALA A 42 6.69 21.97 -5.52
CA ALA A 42 7.73 21.04 -5.95
C ALA A 42 7.15 20.19 -7.06
N SER A 43 7.27 20.69 -8.30
CA SER A 43 7.03 19.92 -9.50
C SER A 43 8.09 18.81 -9.53
N MET A 44 7.65 17.55 -9.51
CA MET A 44 8.46 16.40 -9.96
C MET A 44 8.61 16.49 -11.49
N SER A 45 9.16 17.60 -11.97
CA SER A 45 9.68 17.67 -13.33
C SER A 45 10.98 16.90 -13.31
N ALA A 46 11.11 15.90 -14.19
CA ALA A 46 12.35 15.22 -14.48
C ALA A 46 13.50 16.24 -14.43
N SER A 47 14.35 16.12 -13.40
CA SER A 47 15.57 16.90 -13.37
C SER A 47 16.35 16.47 -14.60
N PRO A 48 16.80 17.39 -15.47
CA PRO A 48 17.74 16.99 -16.50
C PRO A 48 18.97 16.52 -15.74
N SER A 49 19.26 15.22 -15.80
CA SER A 49 20.43 14.61 -15.19
C SER A 49 21.62 15.51 -15.49
N ALA A 50 22.07 16.23 -14.47
CA ALA A 50 23.30 16.98 -14.53
C ALA A 50 24.38 15.90 -14.56
N SER A 51 24.78 15.51 -15.78
CA SER A 51 26.04 14.81 -16.04
C SER A 51 27.17 15.67 -15.48
N ALA A 52 27.41 15.53 -14.18
CA ALA A 52 28.65 15.88 -13.56
C ALA A 52 29.67 14.89 -14.09
N ASN A 53 30.40 15.35 -15.10
CA ASN A 53 31.55 14.71 -15.68
C ASN A 53 32.62 14.46 -14.59
N THR A 54 32.47 13.39 -13.82
CA THR A 54 33.54 12.78 -13.05
C THR A 54 34.08 11.62 -13.87
N SER A 55 35.09 11.92 -14.66
CA SER A 55 35.95 10.92 -15.29
C SER A 55 36.72 10.15 -14.22
N GLY A 56 36.06 9.17 -13.62
CA GLY A 56 36.64 8.08 -12.86
C GLY A 56 35.93 6.83 -13.33
N GLY A 57 36.56 6.08 -14.24
CA GLY A 57 35.96 4.85 -14.77
C GLY A 57 35.73 3.84 -13.66
N MET A 58 34.48 3.66 -13.27
CA MET A 58 33.98 2.37 -12.84
C MET A 58 33.56 1.64 -14.12
N GLU A 59 34.36 0.69 -14.57
CA GLU A 59 33.85 -0.42 -15.37
C GLU A 59 32.90 -1.23 -14.47
N GLY A 60 31.67 -0.74 -14.29
CA GLY A 60 30.59 -1.49 -13.66
C GLY A 60 29.98 -2.40 -14.71
N GLY A 61 30.60 -3.56 -14.95
CA GLY A 61 29.89 -4.64 -15.63
C GLY A 61 28.71 -5.08 -14.75
N ALA A 62 27.58 -5.37 -15.38
CA ALA A 62 26.47 -6.09 -14.76
C ALA A 62 26.99 -7.17 -13.82
N SER A 63 26.51 -7.20 -12.57
CA SER A 63 26.79 -8.34 -11.71
C SER A 63 26.24 -9.60 -12.39
N GLU A 64 26.91 -10.76 -12.23
CA GLU A 64 26.41 -12.02 -12.80
C GLU A 64 25.01 -12.40 -12.26
N ASP A 65 24.56 -11.74 -11.19
CA ASP A 65 23.29 -11.92 -10.48
C ASP A 65 22.35 -10.69 -10.58
N MET A 66 22.46 -9.88 -11.64
CA MET A 66 21.53 -8.75 -11.88
C MET A 66 20.08 -9.28 -11.94
N PRO A 67 19.14 -8.71 -11.15
CA PRO A 67 17.74 -9.10 -11.23
C PRO A 67 17.16 -8.74 -12.60
N MET A 68 16.57 -9.73 -13.27
CA MET A 68 15.93 -9.56 -14.58
C MET A 68 14.41 -9.54 -14.42
N PRO A 69 13.66 -8.82 -15.28
CA PRO A 69 12.21 -8.82 -15.23
C PRO A 69 11.59 -10.21 -15.37
N ALA A 70 10.65 -10.54 -14.49
CA ALA A 70 9.88 -11.78 -14.55
C ALA A 70 8.39 -11.46 -14.79
N SER A 71 7.99 -11.46 -16.06
CA SER A 71 6.62 -11.16 -16.49
C SER A 71 5.87 -12.45 -16.86
N THR A 72 4.60 -12.54 -16.47
CA THR A 72 3.66 -13.58 -16.92
C THR A 72 2.81 -13.14 -18.12
N GLY A 73 2.84 -11.85 -18.46
CA GLY A 73 1.96 -11.20 -19.43
C GLY A 73 0.62 -10.73 -18.84
N ASP A 74 0.33 -11.07 -17.58
CA ASP A 74 -0.84 -10.56 -16.85
C ASP A 74 -0.40 -9.43 -15.90
N PRO A 75 -0.75 -8.16 -16.20
CA PRO A 75 -0.30 -7.03 -15.40
C PRO A 75 -0.85 -7.04 -13.97
N PHE A 76 -2.03 -7.62 -13.75
CA PHE A 76 -2.63 -7.65 -12.42
C PHE A 76 -2.04 -8.78 -11.59
N ALA A 77 -1.87 -9.97 -12.16
CA ALA A 77 -1.20 -11.08 -11.47
C ALA A 77 0.26 -10.74 -11.12
N ASP A 78 0.98 -10.04 -12.01
CA ASP A 78 2.35 -9.63 -11.74
C ASP A 78 2.42 -8.49 -10.70
N ALA A 79 1.46 -7.55 -10.70
CA ALA A 79 1.35 -6.56 -9.64
C ALA A 79 1.10 -7.20 -8.26
N ARG A 80 0.21 -8.20 -8.19
CA ARG A 80 -0.01 -9.00 -6.98
C ARG A 80 1.26 -9.74 -6.56
N THR A 81 1.96 -10.35 -7.51
CA THR A 81 3.23 -11.05 -7.24
C THR A 81 4.28 -10.11 -6.65
N ALA A 82 4.44 -8.91 -7.22
CA ALA A 82 5.36 -7.90 -6.70
C ALA A 82 4.97 -7.43 -5.28
N ALA A 83 3.68 -7.25 -5.02
CA ALA A 83 3.15 -6.85 -3.72
C ALA A 83 3.25 -7.96 -2.66
N ALA A 84 3.08 -9.23 -3.04
CA ALA A 84 3.04 -10.39 -2.14
C ALA A 84 4.33 -10.62 -1.34
N HIS A 85 5.47 -10.07 -1.79
CA HIS A 85 6.73 -10.13 -1.06
C HIS A 85 6.83 -9.08 0.07
N MET A 86 6.05 -7.99 -0.01
CA MET A 86 6.14 -6.86 0.92
C MET A 86 5.79 -7.22 2.38
N PRO A 87 4.78 -8.07 2.68
CA PRO A 87 4.51 -8.50 4.05
C PRO A 87 5.70 -9.24 4.70
N LYS A 88 6.49 -9.98 3.90
CA LYS A 88 7.69 -10.65 4.43
C LYS A 88 8.83 -9.66 4.67
N THR A 89 9.04 -8.71 3.75
CA THR A 89 9.99 -7.60 3.95
C THR A 89 9.62 -6.80 5.20
N ALA A 90 8.34 -6.50 5.40
CA ALA A 90 7.84 -5.83 6.58
C ALA A 90 8.13 -6.60 7.87
N GLU A 91 7.97 -7.92 7.88
CA GLU A 91 8.34 -8.76 9.03
C GLU A 91 9.85 -8.69 9.32
N THR A 92 10.70 -8.78 8.29
CA THR A 92 12.16 -8.66 8.44
C THR A 92 12.55 -7.31 9.02
N LEU A 93 12.03 -6.22 8.45
CA LEU A 93 12.30 -4.86 8.93
C LEU A 93 11.75 -4.65 10.35
N ALA A 94 10.53 -5.10 10.63
CA ALA A 94 9.93 -5.00 11.96
C ALA A 94 10.77 -5.76 13.01
N THR A 95 11.28 -6.94 12.67
CA THR A 95 12.13 -7.75 13.56
C THR A 95 13.45 -7.05 13.87
N GLY A 96 14.13 -6.55 12.84
CA GLY A 96 15.41 -5.85 13.01
C GLY A 96 15.24 -4.54 13.76
N PHE A 97 14.25 -3.72 13.40
CA PHE A 97 13.99 -2.47 14.10
C PHE A 97 13.43 -2.65 15.51
N ALA A 98 12.59 -3.65 15.75
CA ALA A 98 12.12 -3.92 17.10
C ALA A 98 13.29 -4.26 18.03
N THR A 99 14.25 -5.03 17.54
CA THR A 99 15.48 -5.33 18.28
C THR A 99 16.37 -4.10 18.45
N ALA A 100 16.62 -3.36 17.38
CA ALA A 100 17.51 -2.19 17.38
C ALA A 100 16.99 -1.04 18.26
N ALA A 101 15.66 -0.82 18.26
CA ALA A 101 15.00 0.27 18.97
C ALA A 101 14.33 -0.16 20.29
N ASP A 102 14.50 -1.42 20.73
CA ASP A 102 13.88 -1.99 21.95
C ASP A 102 12.35 -1.82 21.98
N VAL A 103 11.70 -2.09 20.84
CA VAL A 103 10.23 -2.06 20.71
C VAL A 103 9.65 -3.29 21.40
N GLY A 104 8.67 -3.09 22.29
CA GLY A 104 8.06 -4.17 23.05
C GLY A 104 7.11 -5.04 22.21
N GLY A 105 7.15 -6.35 22.44
CA GLY A 105 6.30 -7.34 21.76
C GLY A 105 7.13 -8.30 20.92
N ASP A 106 6.44 -9.13 20.13
CA ASP A 106 7.07 -10.03 19.16
C ASP A 106 6.41 -9.82 17.79
N PRO A 107 7.12 -9.23 16.80
CA PRO A 107 6.57 -8.99 15.48
C PRO A 107 6.26 -10.31 14.74
N SER A 108 6.82 -11.45 15.16
CA SER A 108 6.55 -12.77 14.58
C SER A 108 5.52 -13.58 15.38
N SER A 109 4.86 -13.00 16.40
CA SER A 109 3.77 -13.68 17.11
C SER A 109 2.60 -14.02 16.18
N ASP A 110 1.76 -14.99 16.58
CA ASP A 110 0.58 -15.38 15.82
C ASP A 110 -0.38 -14.19 15.66
N ALA A 111 -0.61 -13.43 16.74
CA ALA A 111 -1.44 -12.23 16.71
C ALA A 111 -0.90 -11.14 15.78
N ALA A 112 0.42 -10.87 15.80
CA ALA A 112 1.05 -9.94 14.87
C ALA A 112 0.94 -10.42 13.41
N THR A 113 1.04 -11.73 13.19
CA THR A 113 0.91 -12.35 11.87
C THR A 113 -0.50 -12.19 11.33
N VAL A 114 -1.54 -12.51 12.10
CA VAL A 114 -2.93 -12.32 11.65
C VAL A 114 -3.23 -10.86 11.34
N ARG A 115 -2.78 -9.92 12.19
CA ARG A 115 -2.97 -8.48 11.93
C ARG A 115 -2.29 -8.05 10.63
N ALA A 116 -1.03 -8.44 10.42
CA ALA A 116 -0.29 -8.10 9.22
C ALA A 116 -0.91 -8.72 7.94
N THR A 117 -1.35 -9.98 8.01
CA THR A 117 -2.03 -10.67 6.90
C THR A 117 -3.33 -9.97 6.51
N LEU A 118 -4.20 -9.67 7.47
CA LEU A 118 -5.45 -8.95 7.18
C LEU A 118 -5.18 -7.53 6.65
N THR A 119 -4.14 -6.86 7.17
CA THR A 119 -3.73 -5.53 6.68
C THR A 119 -3.33 -5.61 5.20
N ALA A 120 -2.50 -6.59 4.83
CA ALA A 120 -2.08 -6.81 3.46
C ALA A 120 -3.27 -7.11 2.53
N GLN A 121 -4.09 -8.09 2.89
CA GLN A 121 -5.14 -8.58 2.00
C GLN A 121 -6.28 -7.59 1.80
N LEU A 122 -6.72 -6.90 2.87
CA LEU A 122 -7.78 -5.90 2.76
C LEU A 122 -7.31 -4.67 1.98
N GLN A 123 -6.05 -4.25 2.17
CA GLN A 123 -5.49 -3.14 1.39
C GLN A 123 -5.32 -3.50 -0.08
N GLU A 124 -4.79 -4.70 -0.38
CA GLU A 124 -4.69 -5.22 -1.76
C GLU A 124 -6.07 -5.20 -2.43
N HIS A 125 -7.13 -5.63 -1.73
CA HIS A 125 -8.49 -5.61 -2.26
C HIS A 125 -8.91 -4.23 -2.78
N VAL A 126 -8.62 -3.17 -2.03
CA VAL A 126 -8.99 -1.80 -2.42
C VAL A 126 -8.22 -1.34 -3.65
N TYR A 127 -6.92 -1.60 -3.71
CA TYR A 127 -6.11 -1.24 -4.87
C TYR A 127 -6.49 -2.03 -6.12
N LEU A 128 -6.73 -3.34 -5.99
CA LEU A 128 -7.23 -4.16 -7.10
C LEU A 128 -8.60 -3.68 -7.57
N ALA A 129 -9.51 -3.30 -6.66
CA ALA A 129 -10.80 -2.74 -7.05
C ALA A 129 -10.65 -1.41 -7.81
N GLY A 130 -9.80 -0.51 -7.32
CA GLY A 130 -9.48 0.75 -8.00
C GLY A 130 -8.86 0.53 -9.39
N MET A 131 -7.92 -0.42 -9.50
CA MET A 131 -7.31 -0.81 -10.77
C MET A 131 -8.35 -1.39 -11.73
N THR A 132 -9.23 -2.30 -11.29
CA THR A 132 -10.31 -2.86 -12.10
C THR A 132 -11.26 -1.77 -12.63
N VAL A 133 -11.66 -0.82 -11.79
CA VAL A 133 -12.52 0.31 -12.20
C VAL A 133 -11.79 1.20 -13.21
N ALA A 134 -10.54 1.56 -12.96
CA ALA A 134 -9.74 2.38 -13.86
C ALA A 134 -9.53 1.71 -15.22
N THR A 135 -9.25 0.40 -15.24
CA THR A 135 -9.14 -0.40 -16.46
C THR A 135 -10.46 -0.42 -17.21
N ALA A 136 -11.58 -0.75 -16.56
CA ALA A 136 -12.90 -0.76 -17.19
C ALA A 136 -13.29 0.60 -17.81
N TYR A 137 -12.85 1.71 -17.22
CA TYR A 137 -13.09 3.05 -17.73
C TYR A 137 -12.18 3.46 -18.89
N ALA A 138 -10.98 2.89 -18.98
CA ALA A 138 -10.02 3.11 -20.05
C ALA A 138 -10.27 2.20 -21.26
N THR A 139 -10.77 0.98 -21.02
CA THR A 139 -11.15 -0.01 -22.03
C THR A 139 -12.68 -0.10 -22.12
N GLU A 140 -13.27 -1.18 -21.62
CA GLU A 140 -14.71 -1.43 -21.45
C GLU A 140 -14.90 -2.46 -20.32
N LEU A 141 -16.10 -2.56 -19.74
CA LEU A 141 -16.41 -3.50 -18.65
C LEU A 141 -16.18 -4.97 -19.04
N ASP A 142 -16.54 -5.36 -20.26
CA ASP A 142 -16.41 -6.74 -20.76
C ASP A 142 -15.10 -6.95 -21.57
N SER A 143 -14.10 -6.09 -21.39
CA SER A 143 -12.82 -6.24 -22.09
C SER A 143 -11.96 -7.35 -21.47
N PRO A 144 -11.11 -8.04 -22.25
CA PRO A 144 -10.17 -9.03 -21.71
C PRO A 144 -9.30 -8.48 -20.57
N GLU A 145 -8.90 -7.21 -20.64
CA GLU A 145 -8.10 -6.55 -19.63
C GLU A 145 -8.87 -6.39 -18.31
N THR A 146 -10.15 -6.00 -18.39
CA THR A 146 -11.03 -5.94 -17.21
C THR A 146 -11.33 -7.32 -16.63
N GLU A 147 -11.40 -8.36 -17.47
CA GLU A 147 -11.54 -9.75 -17.02
C GLU A 147 -10.31 -10.21 -16.19
N LEU A 148 -9.10 -9.87 -16.62
CA LEU A 148 -7.86 -10.16 -15.86
C LEU A 148 -7.86 -9.40 -14.52
N ALA A 149 -8.21 -8.12 -14.52
CA ALA A 149 -8.29 -7.31 -13.30
C ALA A 149 -9.30 -7.87 -12.29
N SER A 150 -10.46 -8.28 -12.80
CA SER A 150 -11.53 -8.89 -11.99
C SER A 150 -11.13 -10.26 -11.45
N ALA A 151 -10.38 -11.06 -12.22
CA ALA A 151 -9.84 -12.34 -11.76
C ALA A 151 -8.86 -12.14 -10.61
N ALA A 152 -7.93 -11.19 -10.71
CA ALA A 152 -6.99 -10.85 -9.64
C ALA A 152 -7.71 -10.40 -8.36
N LEU A 153 -8.77 -9.59 -8.49
CA LEU A 153 -9.61 -9.17 -7.36
C LEU A 153 -10.35 -10.34 -6.70
N ASP A 154 -10.83 -11.31 -7.48
CA ASP A 154 -11.50 -12.50 -6.95
C ASP A 154 -10.51 -13.49 -6.31
N GLU A 155 -9.28 -13.60 -6.82
CA GLU A 155 -8.22 -14.39 -6.18
C GLU A 155 -7.89 -13.85 -4.78
N ASN A 156 -7.74 -12.52 -4.64
CA ASN A 156 -7.61 -11.88 -3.33
C ASN A 156 -8.81 -12.19 -2.41
N SER A 157 -10.03 -12.20 -2.96
CA SER A 157 -11.25 -12.55 -2.21
C SER A 157 -11.21 -13.99 -1.69
N GLN A 158 -10.69 -14.93 -2.49
CA GLN A 158 -10.49 -16.33 -2.08
C GLN A 158 -9.42 -16.47 -1.00
N GLU A 159 -8.33 -15.68 -1.06
CA GLU A 159 -7.29 -15.65 -0.03
C GLU A 159 -7.78 -15.06 1.31
N LEU A 160 -8.63 -14.04 1.26
CA LEU A 160 -9.35 -13.54 2.43
C LEU A 160 -10.24 -14.63 3.03
N ALA A 161 -11.02 -15.33 2.21
CA ALA A 161 -11.85 -16.44 2.66
C ALA A 161 -11.03 -17.58 3.30
N ALA A 162 -9.87 -17.92 2.73
CA ALA A 162 -8.94 -18.88 3.33
C ALA A 162 -8.42 -18.42 4.71
N THR A 163 -8.22 -17.12 4.89
CA THR A 163 -7.84 -16.54 6.20
C THR A 163 -8.97 -16.65 7.22
N ILE A 164 -10.22 -16.42 6.80
CA ILE A 164 -11.41 -16.66 7.63
C ILE A 164 -11.57 -18.14 7.97
N GLU A 165 -11.35 -19.06 7.02
CA GLU A 165 -11.40 -20.51 7.25
C GLU A 165 -10.39 -20.93 8.33
N ALA A 166 -9.17 -20.40 8.27
CA ALA A 166 -8.12 -20.71 9.26
C ALA A 166 -8.50 -20.30 10.69
N ALA A 167 -9.35 -19.27 10.84
CA ALA A 167 -9.87 -18.81 12.13
C ALA A 167 -11.20 -19.48 12.52
N SER A 168 -11.85 -20.23 11.62
CA SER A 168 -13.18 -20.79 11.80
C SER A 168 -13.34 -22.18 11.17
N ASP A 169 -14.21 -22.31 10.16
CA ASP A 169 -14.48 -23.53 9.41
C ASP A 169 -14.87 -23.22 7.95
N ALA A 170 -14.92 -24.27 7.13
CA ALA A 170 -15.19 -24.16 5.70
C ALA A 170 -16.60 -23.62 5.38
N GLU A 171 -17.61 -23.90 6.22
CA GLU A 171 -18.98 -23.41 6.00
C GLU A 171 -19.04 -21.89 6.25
N THR A 172 -18.38 -21.43 7.30
CA THR A 172 -18.25 -20.01 7.64
C THR A 172 -17.45 -19.25 6.58
N SER A 173 -16.37 -19.85 6.06
CA SER A 173 -15.58 -19.28 4.97
C SER A 173 -16.37 -19.17 3.66
N GLU A 174 -17.17 -20.18 3.30
CA GLU A 174 -18.03 -20.12 2.11
C GLU A 174 -19.11 -19.03 2.24
N ALA A 175 -19.71 -18.89 3.43
CA ALA A 175 -20.64 -17.81 3.72
C ALA A 175 -19.99 -16.43 3.63
N PHE A 176 -18.77 -16.27 4.17
CA PHE A 176 -17.98 -15.05 4.02
C PHE A 176 -17.74 -14.72 2.56
N LEU A 177 -17.24 -15.68 1.77
CA LEU A 177 -16.89 -15.45 0.37
C LEU A 177 -18.12 -15.08 -0.47
N GLN A 178 -19.29 -15.67 -0.17
CA GLN A 178 -20.53 -15.26 -0.81
C GLN A 178 -20.86 -13.79 -0.49
N LEU A 179 -20.91 -13.42 0.79
CA LEU A 179 -21.20 -12.06 1.23
C LEU A 179 -20.18 -11.06 0.65
N TRP A 180 -18.91 -11.44 0.60
CA TRP A 180 -17.82 -10.64 0.04
C TRP A 180 -17.93 -10.47 -1.48
N ARG A 181 -18.41 -11.47 -2.22
CA ARG A 181 -18.63 -11.28 -3.67
C ARG A 181 -19.84 -10.39 -3.96
N GLU A 182 -20.85 -10.40 -3.08
CA GLU A 182 -22.02 -9.54 -3.21
C GLU A 182 -21.63 -8.05 -3.07
N HIS A 183 -20.76 -7.67 -2.13
CA HIS A 183 -20.33 -6.27 -1.99
C HIS A 183 -19.50 -5.77 -3.16
N ILE A 184 -18.66 -6.62 -3.75
CA ILE A 184 -17.93 -6.29 -4.98
C ILE A 184 -18.93 -5.95 -6.09
N GLY A 185 -20.01 -6.75 -6.21
CA GLY A 185 -21.11 -6.48 -7.13
C GLY A 185 -21.74 -5.10 -6.94
N TYR A 186 -21.99 -4.69 -5.69
CA TYR A 186 -22.57 -3.36 -5.41
C TYR A 186 -21.64 -2.21 -5.80
N PHE A 187 -20.31 -2.35 -5.62
CA PHE A 187 -19.35 -1.37 -6.13
C PHE A 187 -19.26 -1.37 -7.66
N VAL A 188 -19.38 -2.52 -8.31
CA VAL A 188 -19.47 -2.60 -9.78
C VAL A 188 -20.72 -1.87 -10.29
N ASP A 189 -21.88 -2.07 -9.65
CA ASP A 189 -23.12 -1.36 -9.97
C ASP A 189 -22.95 0.16 -9.78
N TYR A 190 -22.31 0.59 -8.68
CA TYR A 190 -22.00 2.00 -8.44
C TYR A 190 -21.07 2.57 -9.52
N ALA A 191 -20.00 1.86 -9.88
CA ALA A 191 -19.04 2.29 -10.90
C ALA A 191 -19.67 2.39 -12.30
N ALA A 192 -20.52 1.43 -12.67
CA ALA A 192 -21.27 1.50 -13.91
C ALA A 192 -22.24 2.70 -13.92
N ALA A 193 -22.93 2.94 -12.80
CA ALA A 193 -23.84 4.06 -12.64
C ALA A 193 -23.11 5.43 -12.68
N ALA A 194 -21.94 5.53 -12.06
CA ALA A 194 -21.09 6.73 -12.08
C ALA A 194 -20.64 7.07 -13.51
N LYS A 195 -20.13 6.08 -14.26
CA LYS A 195 -19.73 6.26 -15.67
C LYS A 195 -20.92 6.64 -16.56
N GLY A 196 -22.09 6.05 -16.31
CA GLY A 196 -23.33 6.30 -17.05
C GLY A 196 -24.07 7.58 -16.65
N GLY A 197 -23.70 8.22 -15.53
CA GLY A 197 -24.39 9.37 -14.98
C GLY A 197 -25.79 9.06 -14.41
N ASP A 198 -26.02 7.82 -13.96
CA ASP A 198 -27.30 7.36 -13.40
C ASP A 198 -27.35 7.57 -11.88
N ALA A 199 -27.88 8.72 -11.47
CA ALA A 199 -28.01 9.07 -10.06
C ALA A 199 -28.92 8.10 -9.26
N ALA A 200 -29.93 7.52 -9.90
CA ALA A 200 -30.85 6.61 -9.21
C ALA A 200 -30.19 5.24 -8.95
N ALA A 201 -29.42 4.75 -9.92
CA ALA A 201 -28.64 3.53 -9.74
C ALA A 201 -27.52 3.71 -8.70
N LYS A 202 -26.86 4.89 -8.66
CA LYS A 202 -25.90 5.22 -7.58
C LYS A 202 -26.56 5.19 -6.20
N GLU A 203 -27.74 5.80 -6.04
CA GLU A 203 -28.48 5.79 -4.77
C GLU A 203 -28.88 4.38 -4.34
N GLN A 204 -29.29 3.53 -5.30
CA GLN A 204 -29.60 2.13 -5.03
C GLN A 204 -28.36 1.35 -4.58
N ALA A 205 -27.23 1.46 -5.30
CA ALA A 205 -25.99 0.80 -4.91
C ALA A 205 -25.49 1.24 -3.52
N MET A 206 -25.64 2.52 -3.16
CA MET A 206 -25.34 3.00 -1.81
C MET A 206 -26.24 2.37 -0.74
N ALA A 207 -27.52 2.18 -1.03
CA ALA A 207 -28.45 1.52 -0.10
C ALA A 207 -28.09 0.03 0.08
N ASP A 208 -27.65 -0.64 -0.98
CA ASP A 208 -27.21 -2.03 -0.93
C ASP A 208 -25.88 -2.17 -0.16
N LEU A 209 -24.93 -1.25 -0.37
CA LEU A 209 -23.67 -1.17 0.42
C LEU A 209 -23.93 -0.92 1.91
N GLU A 210 -24.88 -0.03 2.26
CA GLU A 210 -25.30 0.16 3.65
C GLU A 210 -25.85 -1.14 4.25
N GLY A 211 -26.69 -1.87 3.49
CA GLY A 211 -27.17 -3.20 3.89
C GLY A 211 -26.02 -4.17 4.15
N TYR A 212 -25.06 -4.26 3.23
CA TYR A 212 -23.86 -5.08 3.37
C TYR A 212 -23.07 -4.76 4.64
N THR A 213 -22.86 -3.48 4.99
CA THR A 213 -22.10 -3.14 6.21
C THR A 213 -22.75 -3.67 7.50
N GLN A 214 -24.08 -3.81 7.52
CA GLN A 214 -24.82 -4.39 8.65
C GLN A 214 -24.73 -5.91 8.68
N GLU A 215 -24.79 -6.54 7.50
CA GLU A 215 -24.62 -8.00 7.35
C GLU A 215 -23.20 -8.44 7.69
N ALA A 216 -22.19 -7.72 7.20
CA ALA A 216 -20.78 -7.93 7.56
C ALA A 216 -20.56 -7.77 9.06
N GLY A 217 -21.13 -6.74 9.69
CA GLY A 217 -21.06 -6.57 11.14
C GLY A 217 -21.67 -7.75 11.90
N SER A 218 -22.85 -8.22 11.48
CA SER A 218 -23.50 -9.38 12.08
C SER A 218 -22.68 -10.66 11.91
N PHE A 219 -22.09 -10.85 10.72
CA PHE A 219 -21.21 -11.97 10.42
C PHE A 219 -19.99 -12.01 11.35
N PHE A 220 -19.28 -10.89 11.50
CA PHE A 220 -18.09 -10.83 12.36
C PHE A 220 -18.41 -10.92 13.85
N GLU A 221 -19.58 -10.43 14.29
CA GLU A 221 -20.05 -10.63 15.66
C GLU A 221 -20.31 -12.11 15.96
N GLU A 222 -20.96 -12.83 15.02
CA GLU A 222 -21.18 -14.27 15.15
C GLU A 222 -19.85 -15.06 15.13
N LEU A 223 -18.98 -14.76 14.16
CA LEU A 223 -17.65 -15.37 14.01
C LEU A 223 -16.82 -15.27 15.29
N THR A 224 -16.89 -14.12 15.95
CA THR A 224 -16.10 -13.84 17.17
C THR A 224 -16.82 -14.17 18.46
N GLY A 225 -18.04 -14.75 18.39
CA GLY A 225 -18.84 -15.04 19.57
C GLY A 225 -19.20 -13.79 20.41
N GLY A 226 -19.25 -12.62 19.77
CA GLY A 226 -19.55 -11.33 20.38
C GLY A 226 -18.34 -10.53 20.88
N GLU A 227 -17.11 -11.01 20.71
CA GLU A 227 -15.89 -10.26 21.08
C GLU A 227 -15.64 -9.06 20.13
N LEU A 228 -16.17 -9.12 18.90
CA LEU A 228 -16.23 -8.00 17.97
C LEU A 228 -17.69 -7.56 17.76
N PRO A 229 -18.14 -6.46 18.39
CA PRO A 229 -19.52 -6.00 18.25
C PRO A 229 -19.85 -5.63 16.80
N ALA A 230 -21.03 -6.03 16.31
CA ALA A 230 -21.44 -5.77 14.93
C ALA A 230 -21.35 -4.29 14.55
N GLY A 231 -21.77 -3.40 15.46
CA GLY A 231 -21.73 -1.96 15.24
C GLY A 231 -20.33 -1.38 15.06
N ALA A 232 -19.29 -2.00 15.66
CA ALA A 232 -17.90 -1.55 15.48
C ALA A 232 -17.40 -1.83 14.06
N VAL A 233 -17.79 -2.98 13.49
CA VAL A 233 -17.46 -3.33 12.10
C VAL A 233 -18.23 -2.44 11.14
N THR A 234 -19.54 -2.26 11.34
CA THR A 234 -20.36 -1.37 10.49
C THR A 234 -19.79 0.05 10.47
N GLU A 235 -19.47 0.63 11.64
CA GLU A 235 -18.87 1.96 11.73
C GLU A 235 -17.50 2.02 11.01
N SER A 236 -16.67 0.98 11.14
CA SER A 236 -15.37 0.95 10.46
C SER A 236 -15.46 0.89 8.93
N LEU A 237 -16.54 0.31 8.39
CA LEU A 237 -16.74 0.16 6.94
C LEU A 237 -17.37 1.39 6.29
N HIS A 238 -18.08 2.25 7.04
CA HIS A 238 -18.72 3.45 6.48
C HIS A 238 -17.72 4.39 5.81
N GLY A 239 -16.60 4.68 6.48
CA GLY A 239 -15.54 5.52 5.90
C GLY A 239 -14.95 4.93 4.63
N HIS A 240 -14.79 3.60 4.58
CA HIS A 240 -14.33 2.90 3.38
C HIS A 240 -15.31 3.05 2.21
N VAL A 241 -16.61 2.83 2.44
CA VAL A 241 -17.64 2.97 1.40
C VAL A 241 -17.68 4.39 0.84
N ASP A 242 -17.69 5.39 1.72
CA ASP A 242 -17.73 6.80 1.32
C ASP A 242 -16.52 7.20 0.46
N THR A 243 -15.31 6.84 0.90
CA THR A 243 -14.08 7.23 0.20
C THR A 243 -13.84 6.43 -1.06
N LEU A 244 -14.19 5.14 -1.10
CA LEU A 244 -14.08 4.34 -2.32
C LEU A 244 -15.06 4.82 -3.39
N THR A 245 -16.28 5.21 -3.01
CA THR A 245 -17.23 5.78 -3.97
C THR A 245 -16.82 7.17 -4.45
N MET A 246 -16.18 7.99 -3.61
CA MET A 246 -15.53 9.24 -4.05
C MET A 246 -14.41 8.97 -5.07
N ALA A 247 -13.57 7.96 -4.83
CA ALA A 247 -12.53 7.57 -5.79
C ALA A 247 -13.13 7.12 -7.13
N ILE A 248 -14.19 6.30 -7.11
CA ILE A 248 -14.91 5.86 -8.30
C ILE A 248 -15.50 7.05 -9.08
N ASP A 249 -16.13 8.00 -8.38
CA ASP A 249 -16.65 9.22 -8.99
C ASP A 249 -15.55 10.08 -9.62
N GLY A 250 -14.42 10.22 -8.92
CA GLY A 250 -13.26 10.93 -9.42
C GLY A 250 -12.69 10.25 -10.68
N LEU A 251 -12.52 8.93 -10.67
CA LEU A 251 -12.09 8.16 -11.85
C LEU A 251 -13.06 8.32 -13.03
N ALA A 252 -14.37 8.32 -12.78
CA ALA A 252 -15.38 8.50 -13.82
C ALA A 252 -15.33 9.92 -14.44
N ALA A 253 -15.03 10.92 -13.61
CA ALA A 253 -14.90 12.32 -14.00
C ALA A 253 -13.51 12.69 -14.57
N GLY A 254 -12.50 11.82 -14.39
CA GLY A 254 -11.10 12.16 -14.65
C GLY A 254 -10.54 13.19 -13.67
N ASP A 255 -11.09 13.24 -12.45
CA ASP A 255 -10.63 14.13 -11.38
C ASP A 255 -9.35 13.55 -10.73
N PRO A 256 -8.24 14.31 -10.72
CA PRO A 256 -7.00 13.87 -10.07
C PRO A 256 -7.13 13.58 -8.57
N ALA A 257 -8.17 14.07 -7.88
CA ALA A 257 -8.43 13.74 -6.48
C ALA A 257 -8.70 12.23 -6.24
N ALA A 258 -9.10 11.50 -7.29
CA ALA A 258 -9.41 10.08 -7.21
C ALA A 258 -8.28 9.22 -6.62
N TYR A 259 -7.02 9.59 -6.85
CA TYR A 259 -5.86 8.85 -6.35
C TYR A 259 -5.72 8.97 -4.82
N ASP A 260 -5.92 10.16 -4.28
CA ASP A 260 -5.88 10.41 -2.84
C ASP A 260 -7.13 9.79 -2.16
N ASP A 261 -8.30 9.86 -2.80
CA ASP A 261 -9.52 9.21 -2.30
C ASP A 261 -9.38 7.69 -2.26
N LEU A 262 -8.78 7.08 -3.29
CA LEU A 262 -8.49 5.64 -3.31
C LEU A 262 -7.52 5.26 -2.19
N ARG A 263 -6.48 6.07 -1.97
CA ARG A 263 -5.55 5.88 -0.86
C ARG A 263 -6.25 6.02 0.51
N MET A 264 -7.18 6.95 0.65
CA MET A 264 -7.98 7.08 1.87
C MET A 264 -8.90 5.86 2.11
N ALA A 265 -9.49 5.32 1.04
CA ALA A 265 -10.27 4.08 1.12
C ALA A 265 -9.42 2.89 1.58
N ALA A 266 -8.16 2.82 1.11
CA ALA A 266 -7.19 1.82 1.55
C ALA A 266 -6.80 2.02 3.03
N HIS A 267 -6.66 3.27 3.48
CA HIS A 267 -6.38 3.59 4.88
C HIS A 267 -7.49 3.07 5.81
N HIS A 268 -8.76 3.29 5.49
CA HIS A 268 -9.88 2.82 6.30
C HIS A 268 -9.90 1.30 6.47
N VAL A 269 -9.55 0.53 5.44
CA VAL A 269 -9.49 -0.94 5.58
C VAL A 269 -8.26 -1.41 6.37
N GLY A 270 -7.19 -0.60 6.44
CA GLY A 270 -6.09 -0.80 7.38
C GLY A 270 -6.54 -0.66 8.85
N GLU A 271 -7.39 0.32 9.14
CA GLU A 271 -8.02 0.47 10.47
C GLU A 271 -9.00 -0.67 10.77
N ALA A 272 -9.76 -1.11 9.76
CA ALA A 272 -10.63 -2.28 9.87
C ALA A 272 -9.83 -3.56 10.15
N ALA A 273 -8.66 -3.75 9.52
CA ALA A 273 -7.78 -4.89 9.79
C ALA A 273 -7.35 -4.96 11.27
N ALA A 274 -7.04 -3.81 11.88
CA ALA A 274 -6.75 -3.74 13.31
C ALA A 274 -7.98 -4.13 14.16
N THR A 275 -9.16 -3.59 13.82
CA THR A 275 -10.41 -3.90 14.53
C THR A 275 -10.77 -5.38 14.46
N ILE A 276 -10.72 -5.97 13.25
CA ILE A 276 -11.06 -7.37 13.00
C ILE A 276 -10.04 -8.30 13.67
N SER A 277 -8.74 -8.04 13.51
CA SER A 277 -7.70 -8.87 14.14
C SER A 277 -7.79 -8.87 15.66
N GLY A 278 -8.12 -7.74 16.29
CA GLY A 278 -8.36 -7.66 17.74
C GLY A 278 -9.50 -8.57 18.21
N GLY A 279 -10.62 -8.56 17.49
CA GLY A 279 -11.76 -9.44 17.76
C GLY A 279 -11.44 -10.92 17.56
N VAL A 280 -10.81 -11.26 16.43
CA VAL A 280 -10.44 -12.63 16.07
C VAL A 280 -9.43 -13.22 17.06
N VAL A 281 -8.37 -12.48 17.42
CA VAL A 281 -7.37 -12.95 18.39
C VAL A 281 -8.01 -13.20 19.76
N THR A 282 -8.89 -12.29 20.20
CA THR A 282 -9.62 -12.45 21.47
C THR A 282 -10.53 -13.68 21.46
N ALA A 283 -11.32 -13.86 20.40
CA ALA A 283 -12.27 -14.96 20.27
C ALA A 283 -11.58 -16.35 20.19
N THR A 284 -10.45 -16.42 19.50
CA THR A 284 -9.70 -17.67 19.30
C THR A 284 -8.73 -17.99 20.45
N GLY A 285 -8.39 -16.99 21.28
CA GLY A 285 -7.38 -17.13 22.33
C GLY A 285 -5.96 -17.31 21.79
N MET A 286 -5.70 -16.75 20.60
CA MET A 286 -4.40 -16.79 19.93
C MET A 286 -3.30 -16.11 20.77
N GLU A 287 -2.07 -16.61 20.68
CA GLU A 287 -0.93 -16.07 21.44
C GLU A 287 -0.48 -14.71 20.89
N GLY A 288 -0.23 -13.77 21.80
CA GLY A 288 0.20 -12.40 21.50
C GLY A 288 -0.91 -11.38 21.67
N ASP A 289 -0.59 -10.12 21.40
CA ASP A 289 -1.53 -9.01 21.37
C ASP A 289 -1.40 -8.34 19.99
N PRO A 290 -2.45 -8.37 19.15
CA PRO A 290 -2.35 -7.78 17.83
C PRO A 290 -2.20 -6.25 17.92
N MET A 291 -2.43 -5.63 19.08
CA MET A 291 -2.32 -4.19 19.30
C MET A 291 -1.04 -3.78 20.02
N ASP A 292 -0.11 -4.69 20.32
CA ASP A 292 1.18 -4.30 20.90
C ASP A 292 2.05 -3.51 19.91
N ASP A 293 3.14 -2.91 20.41
CA ASP A 293 3.97 -2.00 19.63
C ASP A 293 4.66 -2.73 18.45
N ALA A 294 5.10 -3.98 18.66
CA ALA A 294 5.75 -4.78 17.63
C ALA A 294 4.77 -5.24 16.53
N ALA A 295 3.57 -5.69 16.90
CA ALA A 295 2.48 -6.03 15.97
C ALA A 295 2.04 -4.79 15.18
N THR A 296 1.95 -3.63 15.85
CA THR A 296 1.64 -2.35 15.20
C THR A 296 2.72 -1.93 14.23
N LEU A 297 4.00 -2.06 14.60
CA LEU A 297 5.13 -1.78 13.73
C LEU A 297 5.09 -2.66 12.47
N ARG A 298 4.92 -3.98 12.65
CA ARG A 298 4.83 -4.92 11.53
C ARG A 298 3.66 -4.59 10.62
N ALA A 299 2.45 -4.42 11.16
CA ALA A 299 1.27 -4.11 10.37
C ALA A 299 1.42 -2.80 9.58
N GLN A 300 2.00 -1.76 10.18
CA GLN A 300 2.23 -0.49 9.50
C GLN A 300 3.27 -0.63 8.38
N LEU A 301 4.38 -1.33 8.61
CA LEU A 301 5.37 -1.59 7.55
C LEU A 301 4.78 -2.44 6.43
N THR A 302 3.92 -3.42 6.76
CA THR A 302 3.18 -4.20 5.77
C THR A 302 2.29 -3.29 4.93
N TYR A 303 1.51 -2.42 5.57
CA TYR A 303 0.66 -1.45 4.89
C TYR A 303 1.46 -0.55 3.96
N ASP A 304 2.49 0.14 4.48
CA ASP A 304 3.18 1.19 3.75
C ASP A 304 4.01 0.65 2.57
N LEU A 305 4.69 -0.49 2.76
CA LEU A 305 5.51 -1.12 1.71
C LEU A 305 4.64 -1.73 0.61
N GLN A 306 3.50 -2.31 0.97
CA GLN A 306 2.58 -2.88 -0.02
C GLN A 306 1.84 -1.77 -0.79
N GLU A 307 1.38 -0.72 -0.10
CA GLU A 307 0.79 0.48 -0.71
C GLU A 307 1.74 1.07 -1.75
N HIS A 308 3.05 1.13 -1.45
CA HIS A 308 4.06 1.61 -2.38
C HIS A 308 4.02 0.89 -3.73
N VAL A 309 3.93 -0.45 -3.72
CA VAL A 309 3.91 -1.26 -4.93
C VAL A 309 2.67 -0.98 -5.76
N TYR A 310 1.48 -0.97 -5.15
CA TYR A 310 0.24 -0.69 -5.89
C TYR A 310 0.18 0.76 -6.40
N LEU A 311 0.60 1.74 -5.60
CA LEU A 311 0.64 3.14 -6.05
C LEU A 311 1.64 3.35 -7.19
N ALA A 312 2.79 2.65 -7.16
CA ALA A 312 3.73 2.66 -8.28
C ALA A 312 3.11 2.04 -9.55
N GLY A 313 2.42 0.91 -9.41
CA GLY A 313 1.66 0.30 -10.50
C GLY A 313 0.60 1.23 -11.08
N ILE A 314 -0.17 1.92 -10.23
CA ILE A 314 -1.18 2.91 -10.64
C ILE A 314 -0.54 4.09 -11.38
N ALA A 315 0.62 4.58 -10.92
CA ALA A 315 1.34 5.65 -11.59
C ALA A 315 1.83 5.24 -12.99
N VAL A 316 2.36 4.01 -13.14
CA VAL A 316 2.78 3.45 -14.44
C VAL A 316 1.58 3.25 -15.36
N PHE A 317 0.50 2.63 -14.87
CA PHE A 317 -0.76 2.48 -15.60
C PHE A 317 -1.27 3.84 -16.11
N THR A 318 -1.27 4.85 -15.24
CA THR A 318 -1.68 6.21 -15.59
C THR A 318 -0.77 6.81 -16.65
N ALA A 319 0.55 6.63 -16.54
CA ALA A 319 1.51 7.11 -17.54
C ALA A 319 1.29 6.48 -18.93
N TYR A 320 0.85 5.22 -18.99
CA TYR A 320 0.62 4.52 -20.26
C TYR A 320 -0.74 4.86 -20.89
N THR A 321 -1.74 5.16 -20.07
CA THR A 321 -3.13 5.35 -20.54
C THR A 321 -3.54 6.81 -20.68
N ALA A 322 -2.95 7.72 -19.90
CA ALA A 322 -3.29 9.14 -19.95
C ALA A 322 -2.69 9.84 -21.18
N GLN A 323 -3.48 10.74 -21.79
CA GLN A 323 -2.96 11.60 -22.85
C GLN A 323 -1.84 12.51 -22.32
N GLY A 324 -0.69 12.48 -22.99
CA GLY A 324 0.51 13.20 -22.55
C GLY A 324 1.42 12.37 -21.65
N GLY A 325 1.04 11.15 -21.31
CA GLY A 325 1.84 10.22 -20.52
C GLY A 325 2.32 10.83 -19.20
N THR A 326 3.63 10.84 -19.00
CA THR A 326 4.25 11.41 -17.78
C THR A 326 4.15 12.94 -17.68
N ASP A 327 3.79 13.64 -18.75
CA ASP A 327 3.49 15.08 -18.73
C ASP A 327 2.01 15.38 -18.37
N SER A 328 1.19 14.35 -18.13
CA SER A 328 -0.22 14.53 -17.82
C SER A 328 -0.48 14.98 -16.37
N GLU A 329 -1.58 15.71 -16.16
CA GLU A 329 -2.06 16.09 -14.83
C GLU A 329 -2.41 14.86 -13.99
N ALA A 330 -3.00 13.83 -14.61
CA ALA A 330 -3.33 12.57 -13.96
C ALA A 330 -2.07 11.85 -13.44
N PHE A 331 -1.02 11.72 -14.26
CA PHE A 331 0.24 11.14 -13.81
C PHE A 331 0.86 11.95 -12.67
N THR A 332 0.83 13.27 -12.76
CA THR A 332 1.36 14.16 -11.71
C THR A 332 0.66 13.90 -10.37
N ALA A 333 -0.66 13.71 -10.36
CA ALA A 333 -1.42 13.41 -9.15
C ALA A 333 -1.17 11.99 -8.61
N ALA A 334 -1.11 10.98 -9.48
CA ALA A 334 -0.75 9.62 -9.09
C ALA A 334 0.66 9.56 -8.47
N ALA A 335 1.63 10.24 -9.08
CA ALA A 335 3.00 10.34 -8.57
C ALA A 335 3.06 11.11 -7.24
N ALA A 336 2.23 12.15 -7.05
CA ALA A 336 2.15 12.87 -5.78
C ALA A 336 1.56 11.99 -4.65
N THR A 337 0.60 11.12 -4.98
CA THR A 337 0.03 10.15 -4.04
C THR A 337 1.10 9.14 -3.62
N LEU A 338 1.87 8.59 -4.57
CA LEU A 338 3.03 7.73 -4.32
C LEU A 338 4.12 8.41 -3.47
N ASP A 339 4.41 9.68 -3.71
CA ASP A 339 5.37 10.45 -2.90
C ASP A 339 4.85 10.71 -1.48
N THR A 340 3.52 10.78 -1.29
CA THR A 340 2.92 10.88 0.04
C THR A 340 3.11 9.59 0.85
N ASN A 341 2.97 8.43 0.21
CA ASN A 341 3.38 7.15 0.81
C ASN A 341 4.89 7.12 1.15
N SER A 342 5.74 7.60 0.23
CA SER A 342 7.19 7.66 0.44
C SER A 342 7.58 8.52 1.67
N LYS A 343 6.88 9.64 1.89
CA LYS A 343 7.04 10.47 3.09
C LYS A 343 6.58 9.76 4.36
N ALA A 344 5.49 8.99 4.30
CA ALA A 344 5.01 8.23 5.45
C ALA A 344 6.02 7.15 5.87
N LEU A 345 6.60 6.42 4.90
CA LEU A 345 7.70 5.50 5.14
C LEU A 345 8.91 6.20 5.77
N ALA A 346 9.31 7.35 5.22
CA ALA A 346 10.42 8.14 5.75
C ALA A 346 10.18 8.64 7.18
N GLU A 347 8.97 9.07 7.50
CA GLU A 347 8.59 9.44 8.86
C GLU A 347 8.66 8.24 9.80
N LYS A 348 8.21 7.06 9.36
CA LYS A 348 8.31 5.83 10.14
C LYS A 348 9.76 5.47 10.43
N ILE A 349 10.62 5.44 9.41
CA ILE A 349 12.06 5.20 9.58
C ILE A 349 12.68 6.26 10.48
N GLY A 350 12.32 7.53 10.31
CA GLY A 350 12.79 8.62 11.15
C GLY A 350 12.37 8.50 12.62
N SER A 351 11.19 7.93 12.89
CA SER A 351 10.74 7.66 14.27
C SER A 351 11.55 6.56 14.97
N LEU A 352 12.14 5.64 14.20
CA LEU A 352 12.93 4.51 14.71
C LEU A 352 14.43 4.83 14.80
N ALA A 353 14.96 5.52 13.79
CA ALA A 353 16.39 5.76 13.60
C ALA A 353 16.82 7.23 13.72
N GLY A 354 15.87 8.16 13.91
CA GLY A 354 16.09 9.60 13.99
C GLY A 354 15.77 10.37 12.71
N GLU A 355 15.36 11.63 12.86
CA GLU A 355 14.88 12.51 11.78
C GLU A 355 15.87 12.67 10.62
N GLU A 356 17.17 12.72 10.91
CA GLU A 356 18.24 12.77 9.90
C GLU A 356 18.23 11.52 9.02
N GLN A 357 18.02 10.35 9.62
CA GLN A 357 17.96 9.08 8.89
C GLN A 357 16.65 8.93 8.12
N GLY A 358 15.53 9.46 8.63
CA GLY A 358 14.30 9.57 7.84
C GLY A 358 14.49 10.41 6.58
N THR A 359 15.24 11.51 6.68
CA THR A 359 15.56 12.36 5.52
C THR A 359 16.47 11.64 4.53
N ALA A 360 17.53 10.98 5.01
CA ALA A 360 18.44 10.19 4.17
C ALA A 360 17.72 9.04 3.47
N PHE A 361 16.83 8.33 4.19
CA PHE A 361 15.97 7.31 3.61
C PHE A 361 15.11 7.87 2.47
N LEU A 362 14.46 9.03 2.67
CA LEU A 362 13.59 9.62 1.65
C LEU A 362 14.35 9.98 0.36
N GLU A 363 15.58 10.48 0.47
CA GLU A 363 16.43 10.78 -0.68
C GLU A 363 16.77 9.49 -1.45
N LEU A 364 17.25 8.47 -0.74
CA LEU A 364 17.58 7.16 -1.31
C LEU A 364 16.34 6.48 -1.94
N TRP A 365 15.20 6.52 -1.26
CA TRP A 365 13.93 5.94 -1.71
C TRP A 365 13.36 6.66 -2.95
N ARG A 366 13.57 7.97 -3.10
CA ARG A 366 13.11 8.65 -4.32
C ARG A 366 13.98 8.31 -5.52
N GLU A 367 15.26 8.02 -5.31
CA GLU A 367 16.16 7.59 -6.37
C GLU A 367 15.74 6.24 -6.95
N HIS A 368 15.38 5.25 -6.10
CA HIS A 368 14.91 3.95 -6.60
C HIS A 368 13.61 4.04 -7.39
N ILE A 369 12.67 4.90 -6.96
CA ILE A 369 11.44 5.18 -7.72
C ILE A 369 11.80 5.75 -9.08
N GLY A 370 12.76 6.68 -9.13
CA GLY A 370 13.27 7.27 -10.37
C GLY A 370 13.74 6.20 -11.37
N PHE A 371 14.51 5.22 -10.92
CA PHE A 371 14.98 4.14 -11.79
C PHE A 371 13.84 3.27 -12.34
N PHE A 372 12.80 2.99 -11.56
CA PHE A 372 11.61 2.29 -12.07
C PHE A 372 10.81 3.16 -13.06
N VAL A 373 10.74 4.47 -12.86
CA VAL A 373 10.13 5.40 -13.81
C VAL A 373 10.91 5.42 -15.12
N ASP A 374 12.25 5.48 -15.06
CA ASP A 374 13.12 5.41 -16.25
C ASP A 374 12.93 4.08 -16.98
N TYR A 375 12.86 2.97 -16.24
CA TYR A 375 12.56 1.65 -16.81
C TYR A 375 11.18 1.64 -17.52
N ALA A 376 10.11 2.09 -16.86
CA ALA A 376 8.77 2.14 -17.45
C ALA A 376 8.72 3.02 -18.72
N GLN A 377 9.36 4.20 -18.70
CA GLN A 377 9.45 5.06 -19.88
C GLN A 377 10.21 4.38 -21.02
N ALA A 378 11.33 3.71 -20.71
CA ALA A 378 12.11 2.98 -21.71
C ALA A 378 11.31 1.84 -22.33
N ARG A 379 10.53 1.10 -21.53
CA ARG A 379 9.63 0.04 -22.01
C ARG A 379 8.53 0.58 -22.91
N ALA A 380 7.85 1.66 -22.52
CA ALA A 380 6.85 2.31 -23.36
C ALA A 380 7.44 2.89 -24.67
N GLY A 381 8.69 3.33 -24.64
CA GLY A 381 9.40 3.86 -25.82
C GLY A 381 10.04 2.78 -26.71
N GLY A 382 10.07 1.52 -26.28
CA GLY A 382 10.81 0.45 -26.95
C GLY A 382 12.34 0.62 -26.93
N ASP A 383 12.86 1.40 -25.97
CA ASP A 383 14.28 1.67 -25.83
C ASP A 383 14.94 0.60 -24.94
N THR A 384 15.48 -0.43 -25.57
CA THR A 384 16.10 -1.55 -24.86
C THR A 384 17.38 -1.16 -24.13
N GLU A 385 18.14 -0.18 -24.65
CA GLU A 385 19.39 0.27 -24.02
C GLU A 385 19.11 1.06 -22.75
N ALA A 386 18.11 1.96 -22.80
CA ALA A 386 17.66 2.69 -21.62
C ALA A 386 17.03 1.76 -20.56
N ALA A 387 16.26 0.75 -20.98
CA ALA A 387 15.69 -0.23 -20.06
C ALA A 387 16.77 -1.06 -19.36
N GLU A 388 17.82 -1.48 -20.09
CA GLU A 388 18.96 -2.21 -19.52
C GLU A 388 19.75 -1.31 -18.55
N GLN A 389 19.96 -0.04 -18.88
CA GLN A 389 20.62 0.91 -17.98
C GLN A 389 19.84 1.11 -16.68
N ALA A 390 18.51 1.26 -16.74
CA ALA A 390 17.68 1.40 -15.54
C ALA A 390 17.76 0.16 -14.63
N LEU A 391 17.85 -1.05 -15.21
CA LEU A 391 18.08 -2.29 -14.43
C LEU A 391 19.48 -2.31 -13.80
N MET A 392 20.52 -1.80 -14.48
CA MET A 392 21.86 -1.64 -13.89
C MET A 392 21.85 -0.66 -12.72
N ASP A 393 21.11 0.44 -12.84
CA ASP A 393 21.00 1.44 -11.78
C ASP A 393 20.25 0.87 -10.56
N LEU A 394 19.16 0.11 -10.79
CA LEU A 394 18.48 -0.67 -9.75
C LEU A 394 19.39 -1.71 -9.10
N ASP A 395 20.22 -2.41 -9.86
CA ASP A 395 21.21 -3.37 -9.33
C ASP A 395 22.22 -2.68 -8.40
N GLY A 396 22.70 -1.49 -8.80
CA GLY A 396 23.60 -0.65 -8.01
C GLY A 396 22.95 -0.04 -6.77
N TYR A 397 21.64 0.18 -6.77
CA TYR A 397 20.88 0.69 -5.63
C TYR A 397 20.82 -0.32 -4.46
N ARG A 398 20.59 -1.61 -4.75
CA ARG A 398 20.37 -2.64 -3.72
C ARG A 398 21.44 -2.71 -2.63
N PRO A 399 22.76 -2.77 -2.94
CA PRO A 399 23.79 -2.81 -1.91
C PRO A 399 23.84 -1.52 -1.08
N GLN A 400 23.58 -0.35 -1.69
CA GLN A 400 23.55 0.93 -0.97
C GLN A 400 22.39 0.99 0.03
N ALA A 401 21.21 0.52 -0.37
CA ALA A 401 20.08 0.36 0.52
C ALA A 401 20.35 -0.66 1.64
N GLY A 402 21.00 -1.77 1.33
CA GLY A 402 21.43 -2.75 2.32
C GLY A 402 22.35 -2.14 3.38
N GLU A 403 23.41 -1.42 2.95
CA GLU A 403 24.33 -0.73 3.85
C GLU A 403 23.61 0.31 4.72
N PHE A 404 22.67 1.07 4.15
CA PHE A 404 21.86 2.03 4.89
C PHE A 404 21.05 1.35 6.00
N PHE A 405 20.31 0.29 5.70
CA PHE A 405 19.49 -0.43 6.68
C PHE A 405 20.33 -1.13 7.75
N GLU A 406 21.50 -1.66 7.39
CA GLU A 406 22.45 -2.23 8.35
C GLU A 406 22.96 -1.17 9.33
N GLU A 407 23.31 0.02 8.83
CA GLU A 407 23.78 1.13 9.67
C GLU A 407 22.70 1.56 10.67
N ILE A 408 21.49 1.86 10.19
CA ILE A 408 20.44 2.44 11.05
C ILE A 408 19.82 1.43 12.02
N SER A 409 19.97 0.13 11.76
CA SER A 409 19.58 -0.94 12.66
C SER A 409 20.70 -1.38 13.61
N GLY A 410 21.91 -0.82 13.48
CA GLY A 410 23.06 -1.26 14.27
C GLY A 410 23.51 -2.70 13.98
N GLY A 411 23.22 -3.20 12.76
CA GLY A 411 23.56 -4.55 12.31
C GLY A 411 22.47 -5.61 12.48
N GLU A 412 21.29 -5.25 13.01
CA GLU A 412 20.16 -6.18 13.15
C GLU A 412 19.47 -6.49 11.81
N LEU A 413 19.69 -5.65 10.79
CA LEU A 413 19.30 -5.89 9.40
C LEU A 413 20.57 -6.05 8.55
N PRO A 414 21.07 -7.28 8.32
CA PRO A 414 22.28 -7.49 7.54
C PRO A 414 22.13 -6.93 6.12
N ALA A 415 23.14 -6.19 5.65
CA ALA A 415 23.08 -5.52 4.35
C ALA A 415 22.82 -6.48 3.18
N ALA A 416 23.40 -7.68 3.25
CA ALA A 416 23.24 -8.72 2.23
C ALA A 416 21.78 -9.22 2.13
N ASP A 417 21.12 -9.42 3.28
CA ASP A 417 19.74 -9.95 3.32
C ASP A 417 18.76 -8.91 2.74
N ILE A 418 18.98 -7.63 3.03
CA ILE A 418 18.21 -6.52 2.45
C ILE A 418 18.44 -6.42 0.94
N ALA A 419 19.69 -6.47 0.49
CA ALA A 419 20.01 -6.39 -0.94
C ALA A 419 19.45 -7.58 -1.73
N GLU A 420 19.43 -8.79 -1.15
CA GLU A 420 18.79 -9.98 -1.74
C GLU A 420 17.27 -9.80 -1.84
N GLY A 421 16.61 -9.36 -0.77
CA GLY A 421 15.17 -9.07 -0.77
C GLY A 421 14.76 -8.03 -1.82
N LEU A 422 15.56 -6.97 -1.98
CA LEU A 422 15.36 -5.97 -3.03
C LEU A 422 15.56 -6.54 -4.43
N GLY A 423 16.35 -7.60 -4.60
CA GLY A 423 16.50 -8.29 -5.89
C GLY A 423 15.18 -8.86 -6.39
N MET A 424 14.45 -9.57 -5.52
CA MET A 424 13.11 -10.09 -5.84
C MET A 424 12.12 -8.97 -6.14
N HIS A 425 12.18 -7.86 -5.41
CA HIS A 425 11.34 -6.69 -5.67
C HIS A 425 11.61 -6.09 -7.06
N VAL A 426 12.88 -5.94 -7.44
CA VAL A 426 13.25 -5.45 -8.78
C VAL A 426 12.76 -6.40 -9.88
N GLU A 427 12.99 -7.70 -9.75
CA GLU A 427 12.56 -8.73 -10.71
C GLU A 427 11.04 -8.72 -10.94
N THR A 428 10.27 -8.71 -9.85
CA THR A 428 8.80 -8.80 -9.92
C THR A 428 8.15 -7.48 -10.33
N LEU A 429 8.61 -6.33 -9.82
CA LEU A 429 8.03 -5.04 -10.19
C LEU A 429 8.37 -4.65 -11.63
N SER A 430 9.59 -4.93 -12.10
CA SER A 430 9.93 -4.74 -13.52
C SER A 430 9.15 -5.71 -14.42
N GLY A 431 8.88 -6.94 -13.96
CA GLY A 431 7.96 -7.88 -14.61
C GLY A 431 6.53 -7.34 -14.76
N ALA A 432 5.99 -6.73 -13.71
CA ALA A 432 4.68 -6.07 -13.76
C ALA A 432 4.66 -4.89 -14.75
N ILE A 433 5.75 -4.10 -14.79
CA ILE A 433 5.91 -3.02 -15.78
C ILE A 433 5.95 -3.58 -17.21
N ASP A 434 6.62 -4.71 -17.42
CA ASP A 434 6.66 -5.41 -18.71
C ASP A 434 5.28 -5.88 -19.16
N SER A 435 4.53 -6.53 -18.28
CA SER A 435 3.16 -6.96 -18.56
C SER A 435 2.22 -5.78 -18.84
N MET A 436 2.35 -4.68 -18.09
CA MET A 436 1.59 -3.45 -18.37
C MET A 436 1.97 -2.83 -19.71
N ALA A 437 3.26 -2.81 -20.06
CA ALA A 437 3.71 -2.27 -21.33
C ALA A 437 3.16 -3.09 -22.51
N GLU A 438 3.20 -4.43 -22.42
CA GLU A 438 2.64 -5.31 -23.44
C GLU A 438 1.11 -5.16 -23.59
N ALA A 439 0.39 -4.99 -22.47
CA ALA A 439 -1.07 -4.88 -22.49
C ALA A 439 -1.58 -3.50 -22.94
N LEU A 440 -0.88 -2.41 -22.60
CA LEU A 440 -1.43 -1.05 -22.69
C LEU A 440 -0.71 -0.13 -23.69
N VAL A 441 0.53 -0.45 -24.09
CA VAL A 441 1.29 0.38 -25.03
C VAL A 441 1.05 -0.12 -26.47
N PRO A 442 0.56 0.75 -27.37
CA PRO A 442 0.10 0.37 -28.71
C PRO A 442 1.18 0.08 -29.76
#